data_AF-A0A8R1J2N0-F1
#
_entry.id   AF-A0A8R1J2N0-F1
#
_cell.length_a   1.000
_cell.length_b   1.000
_cell.length_c   1.000
_cell.angle_alpha   90.00
_cell.angle_beta   90.00
_cell.angle_gamma   90.00
#
_symmetry.space_group_name_H-M   'P 1'
#
loop_
_entity.id
_entity.type
_entity.pdbx_description
1 polymer ?
#
loop_
_entity_poly.entity_id
_entity_poly.type
_entity_poly.pdbx_seq_one_letter_code
_entity_poly.pdbx_strand_id
1 'polypeptide(L)'
;TIAENLKTNVIPFATTKIAEYRITKKQLEVDNANIMKQLSIVTTEMMKAHKEYGKSFKETEAAMLKYAKAEKNMEISRLELEKTKNNYQVKSGLLEESKQSYAAMTSKANDEQAEHFERK
;
A
#
# COMPACT_ATOMS: atom_id res chain seq x y z
N THR A 1 -30.06 55.90 1.10
CA THR A 1 -30.70 55.45 2.37
C THR A 1 -30.05 54.18 2.90
N ILE A 2 -30.33 53.76 4.15
CA ILE A 2 -29.85 52.46 4.68
C ILE A 2 -30.25 51.30 3.75
N ALA A 3 -31.45 51.37 3.17
CA ALA A 3 -31.97 50.38 2.23
C ALA A 3 -31.13 50.26 0.93
N GLU A 4 -30.70 51.39 0.35
CA GLU A 4 -29.82 51.36 -0.83
C GLU A 4 -28.48 50.73 -0.52
N ASN A 5 -27.84 51.10 0.59
CA ASN A 5 -26.55 50.53 0.99
C ASN A 5 -26.63 49.01 1.22
N LEU A 6 -27.72 48.53 1.82
CA LEU A 6 -27.99 47.09 1.93
C LEU A 6 -28.10 46.42 0.55
N LYS A 7 -28.81 47.06 -0.38
CA LYS A 7 -29.08 46.51 -1.72
C LYS A 7 -27.86 46.52 -2.63
N THR A 8 -27.03 47.56 -2.58
CA THR A 8 -25.90 47.74 -3.51
C THR A 8 -24.59 47.15 -2.99
N ASN A 9 -24.40 47.08 -1.68
CA ASN A 9 -23.11 46.68 -1.10
C ASN A 9 -23.21 45.37 -0.32
N VAL A 10 -24.14 45.28 0.64
CA VAL A 10 -24.18 44.14 1.58
C VAL A 10 -24.68 42.85 0.91
N ILE A 11 -25.81 42.92 0.19
CA ILE A 11 -26.40 41.74 -0.46
C ILE A 11 -25.46 41.15 -1.53
N PRO A 12 -24.86 41.96 -2.44
CA PRO A 12 -23.92 41.43 -3.43
C PRO A 12 -22.67 40.83 -2.80
N PHE A 13 -22.09 41.48 -1.79
CA PHE A 13 -20.93 40.93 -1.06
C PHE A 13 -21.25 39.57 -0.44
N ALA A 14 -22.38 39.46 0.27
CA ALA A 14 -22.82 38.20 0.87
C ALA A 14 -23.05 37.12 -0.20
N THR A 15 -23.64 37.49 -1.34
CA THR A 15 -23.91 36.57 -2.45
C THR A 15 -22.61 36.02 -3.04
N THR A 16 -21.62 36.88 -3.27
CA THR A 16 -20.29 36.50 -3.74
C THR A 16 -19.60 35.57 -2.75
N LYS A 17 -19.62 35.91 -1.45
CA LYS A 17 -19.01 35.05 -0.41
C LYS A 17 -19.68 33.69 -0.32
N ILE A 18 -21.00 33.62 -0.43
CA ILE A 18 -21.73 32.35 -0.47
C ILE A 18 -21.31 31.51 -1.69
N ALA A 19 -21.13 32.14 -2.86
CA ALA A 19 -20.67 31.45 -4.06
C ALA A 19 -19.24 30.92 -3.90
N GLU A 20 -18.31 31.74 -3.38
CA GLU A 20 -16.94 31.34 -3.05
C GLU A 20 -16.92 30.14 -2.10
N TYR A 21 -17.65 30.20 -0.98
CA TYR A 21 -17.70 29.11 -0.02
C TYR A 21 -18.29 27.82 -0.59
N ARG A 22 -19.26 27.91 -1.51
CA ARG A 22 -19.80 26.72 -2.20
C ARG A 22 -18.75 26.07 -3.10
N ILE A 23 -17.92 26.86 -3.77
CA ILE A 23 -16.83 26.35 -4.61
C ILE A 23 -15.75 25.71 -3.73
N THR A 24 -15.29 26.42 -2.69
CA THR A 24 -14.29 25.90 -1.74
C THR A 24 -14.76 24.61 -1.08
N LYS A 25 -16.03 24.54 -0.64
CA LYS A 25 -16.60 23.32 -0.07
C LYS A 25 -16.51 22.15 -1.04
N LYS A 26 -16.92 22.34 -2.30
CA LYS A 26 -16.85 21.29 -3.32
C LYS A 26 -15.40 20.84 -3.56
N GLN A 27 -14.46 21.77 -3.58
CA GLN A 27 -13.05 21.44 -3.74
C GLN A 27 -12.54 20.57 -2.58
N LEU A 28 -12.83 20.97 -1.34
CA LEU A 28 -12.46 20.20 -0.14
C LEU A 28 -13.09 18.79 -0.12
N GLU A 29 -14.33 18.65 -0.59
CA GLU A 29 -14.99 17.33 -0.72
C GLU A 29 -14.26 16.43 -1.73
N VAL A 30 -13.85 16.98 -2.87
CA VAL A 30 -13.07 16.25 -3.89
C VAL A 30 -11.70 15.88 -3.36
N ASP A 31 -10.99 16.80 -2.72
CA ASP A 31 -9.65 16.56 -2.18
C ASP A 31 -9.70 15.47 -1.09
N ASN A 32 -10.68 15.53 -0.19
CA ASN A 32 -10.86 14.51 0.83
C ASN A 32 -11.20 13.13 0.21
N ALA A 33 -12.03 13.08 -0.84
CA ALA A 33 -12.31 11.84 -1.55
C ALA A 33 -11.05 11.24 -2.22
N ASN A 34 -10.20 12.09 -2.79
CA ASN A 34 -8.94 11.67 -3.41
C ASN A 34 -7.96 11.10 -2.38
N ILE A 35 -7.80 11.78 -1.24
CA ILE A 35 -6.94 11.33 -0.13
C ILE A 35 -7.42 9.97 0.40
N MET A 36 -8.72 9.79 0.64
CA MET A 36 -9.27 8.51 1.09
C MET A 36 -9.06 7.39 0.05
N LYS A 37 -9.18 7.71 -1.24
CA LYS A 37 -8.94 6.76 -2.34
C LYS A 37 -7.46 6.35 -2.38
N GLN A 38 -6.54 7.29 -2.24
CA GLN A 38 -5.09 7.03 -2.23
C GLN A 38 -4.71 6.10 -1.09
N LEU A 39 -5.18 6.39 0.13
CA LEU A 39 -4.96 5.54 1.30
C LEU A 39 -5.49 4.11 1.09
N SER A 40 -6.69 3.97 0.51
CA SER A 40 -7.28 2.67 0.19
C SER A 40 -6.44 1.86 -0.82
N ILE A 41 -5.91 2.52 -1.86
CA ILE A 41 -5.03 1.89 -2.86
C ILE A 41 -3.77 1.35 -2.18
N VAL A 42 -3.05 2.19 -1.44
CA VAL A 42 -1.77 1.80 -0.83
C VAL A 42 -1.97 0.68 0.20
N THR A 43 -3.05 0.74 0.99
CA THR A 43 -3.41 -0.34 1.93
C THR A 43 -3.68 -1.65 1.19
N THR A 44 -4.39 -1.60 0.07
CA THR A 44 -4.69 -2.79 -0.76
C THR A 44 -3.42 -3.37 -1.38
N GLU A 45 -2.51 -2.54 -1.86
CA GLU A 45 -1.19 -2.96 -2.39
C GLU A 45 -0.35 -3.65 -1.30
N MET A 46 -0.28 -3.07 -0.11
CA MET A 46 0.40 -3.67 1.04
C MET A 46 -0.19 -5.05 1.40
N MET A 47 -1.52 -5.18 1.43
CA MET A 47 -2.17 -6.48 1.71
C MET A 47 -1.84 -7.54 0.66
N LYS A 48 -1.75 -7.16 -0.62
CA LYS A 48 -1.34 -8.08 -1.69
C LYS A 48 0.12 -8.52 -1.51
N ALA A 49 1.02 -7.58 -1.24
CA ALA A 49 2.44 -7.88 -1.00
C ALA A 49 2.62 -8.79 0.23
N HIS A 50 1.88 -8.57 1.32
CA HIS A 50 1.86 -9.46 2.49
C HIS A 50 1.43 -10.88 2.13
N LYS A 51 0.36 -11.03 1.34
CA LYS A 51 -0.13 -12.35 0.91
C LYS A 51 0.90 -13.07 0.03
N GLU A 52 1.55 -12.34 -0.86
CA GLU A 52 2.61 -12.88 -1.72
C GLU A 52 3.83 -13.34 -0.90
N TYR A 53 4.31 -12.51 0.02
CA TYR A 53 5.36 -12.87 0.97
C TYR A 53 5.01 -14.15 1.74
N GLY A 54 3.79 -14.24 2.31
CA GLY A 54 3.34 -15.42 3.03
C GLY A 54 3.29 -16.69 2.17
N LYS A 55 2.98 -16.55 0.88
CA LYS A 55 3.03 -17.67 -0.08
C LYS A 55 4.48 -18.09 -0.36
N SER A 56 5.35 -17.14 -0.71
CA SER A 56 6.77 -17.39 -0.97
C SER A 56 7.48 -18.02 0.23
N PHE A 57 7.11 -17.61 1.45
CA PHE A 57 7.63 -18.18 2.68
C PHE A 57 7.32 -19.67 2.80
N LYS A 58 6.05 -20.06 2.63
CA LYS A 58 5.61 -21.47 2.68
C LYS A 58 6.25 -22.32 1.60
N GLU A 59 6.38 -21.79 0.39
CA GLU A 59 7.04 -22.50 -0.72
C GLU A 59 8.54 -22.72 -0.44
N THR A 60 9.20 -21.73 0.15
CA THR A 60 10.63 -21.81 0.53
C THR A 60 10.84 -22.79 1.66
N GLU A 61 9.99 -22.78 2.68
CA GLU A 61 10.03 -23.74 3.79
C GLU A 61 9.84 -25.18 3.28
N ALA A 62 8.89 -25.40 2.37
CA ALA A 62 8.70 -26.70 1.74
C ALA A 62 9.92 -27.14 0.90
N ALA A 63 10.56 -26.23 0.19
CA ALA A 63 11.79 -26.51 -0.57
C ALA A 63 12.97 -26.83 0.36
N MET A 64 13.12 -26.10 1.46
CA MET A 64 14.14 -26.31 2.49
C MET A 64 13.99 -27.70 3.12
N LEU A 65 12.77 -28.09 3.51
CA LEU A 65 12.51 -29.42 4.07
C LEU A 65 12.82 -30.55 3.10
N LYS A 66 12.53 -30.36 1.80
CA LYS A 66 12.89 -31.34 0.75
C LYS A 66 14.42 -31.46 0.61
N TYR A 67 15.13 -30.35 0.57
CA TYR A 67 16.59 -30.33 0.49
C TYR A 67 17.23 -30.99 1.73
N ALA A 68 16.78 -30.64 2.94
CA ALA A 68 17.29 -31.22 4.18
C ALA A 68 17.05 -32.74 4.30
N LYS A 69 15.94 -33.24 3.73
CA LYS A 69 15.69 -34.70 3.61
C LYS A 69 16.62 -35.34 2.59
N ALA A 70 16.84 -34.68 1.44
CA ALA A 70 17.75 -35.15 0.41
C ALA A 70 19.20 -35.26 0.94
N GLU A 71 19.67 -34.29 1.72
CA GLU A 71 21.02 -34.32 2.33
C GLU A 71 21.26 -35.52 3.25
N LYS A 72 20.19 -36.05 3.86
CA LYS A 72 20.26 -37.19 4.78
C LYS A 72 20.04 -38.54 4.07
N ASN A 73 19.68 -38.52 2.79
CA ASN A 73 19.44 -39.74 2.03
C ASN A 73 20.76 -40.28 1.47
N MET A 74 21.25 -41.40 2.01
CA MET A 74 22.49 -42.03 1.56
C MET A 74 22.40 -42.66 0.15
N GLU A 75 21.20 -42.84 -0.38
CA GLU A 75 20.96 -43.44 -1.70
C GLU A 75 20.71 -42.41 -2.81
N ILE A 76 20.68 -41.11 -2.48
CA ILE A 76 20.38 -40.07 -3.48
C ILE A 76 21.57 -39.84 -4.41
N SER A 77 21.27 -39.59 -5.70
CA SER A 77 22.31 -39.19 -6.64
C SER A 77 22.80 -37.76 -6.36
N ARG A 78 24.07 -37.48 -6.66
CA ARG A 78 24.63 -36.12 -6.57
C ARG A 78 23.86 -35.10 -7.40
N LEU A 79 23.36 -35.52 -8.56
CA LEU A 79 22.55 -34.67 -9.44
C LEU A 79 21.22 -34.28 -8.80
N GLU A 80 20.52 -35.22 -8.18
CA GLU A 80 19.25 -34.94 -7.50
C GLU A 80 19.45 -34.07 -6.26
N LEU A 81 20.54 -34.30 -5.51
CA LEU A 81 20.90 -33.45 -4.38
C LEU A 81 21.11 -31.99 -4.84
N GLU A 82 21.94 -31.76 -5.86
CA GLU A 82 22.15 -30.40 -6.41
C GLU A 82 20.87 -29.79 -6.99
N LYS A 83 19.98 -30.59 -7.59
CA LYS A 83 18.67 -30.11 -8.07
C LYS A 83 17.80 -29.59 -6.93
N THR A 84 17.73 -30.32 -5.81
CA THR A 84 16.94 -29.89 -4.64
C THR A 84 17.56 -28.67 -3.96
N LYS A 85 18.89 -28.58 -3.90
CA LYS A 85 19.64 -27.42 -3.41
C LYS A 85 19.37 -26.17 -4.24
N ASN A 86 19.51 -26.26 -5.57
CA ASN A 86 19.26 -25.15 -6.48
C ASN A 86 17.80 -24.66 -6.35
N ASN A 87 16.83 -25.58 -6.32
CA ASN A 87 15.43 -25.21 -6.11
C ASN A 87 15.22 -24.45 -4.79
N TYR A 88 15.85 -24.89 -3.69
CA TYR A 88 15.80 -24.17 -2.42
C TYR A 88 16.43 -22.76 -2.52
N GLN A 89 17.59 -22.64 -3.18
CA GLN A 89 18.26 -21.35 -3.37
C GLN A 89 17.42 -20.37 -4.19
N VAL A 90 16.81 -20.82 -5.29
CA VAL A 90 15.91 -20.01 -6.11
C VAL A 90 14.71 -19.53 -5.29
N LYS A 91 14.07 -20.43 -4.53
CA LYS A 91 12.93 -20.06 -3.67
C LYS A 91 13.33 -19.08 -2.57
N SER A 92 14.52 -19.24 -1.99
CA SER A 92 15.06 -18.32 -1.00
C SER A 92 15.30 -16.91 -1.58
N GLY A 93 15.78 -16.81 -2.83
CA GLY A 93 15.90 -15.53 -3.52
C GLY A 93 14.55 -14.83 -3.70
N LEU A 94 13.55 -15.55 -4.20
CA LEU A 94 12.18 -15.03 -4.38
C LEU A 94 11.53 -14.62 -3.05
N LEU A 95 11.82 -15.35 -1.96
CA LEU A 95 11.37 -14.98 -0.62
C LEU A 95 11.94 -13.62 -0.20
N GLU A 96 13.24 -13.40 -0.40
CA GLU A 96 13.89 -12.14 -0.04
C GLU A 96 13.35 -10.97 -0.88
N GLU A 97 13.14 -11.16 -2.18
CA GLU A 97 12.49 -10.16 -3.04
C GLU A 97 11.07 -9.80 -2.56
N SER A 98 10.25 -10.83 -2.26
CA SER A 98 8.88 -10.60 -1.77
C SER A 98 8.84 -9.94 -0.40
N LYS A 99 9.81 -10.23 0.47
CA LYS A 99 9.98 -9.57 1.78
C LYS A 99 10.34 -8.10 1.63
N GLN A 100 11.28 -7.78 0.74
CA GLN A 100 11.67 -6.39 0.46
C GLN A 100 10.50 -5.60 -0.13
N SER A 101 9.76 -6.18 -1.07
CA SER A 101 8.55 -5.57 -1.64
C SER A 101 7.51 -5.31 -0.56
N TYR A 102 7.21 -6.28 0.30
CA TYR A 102 6.27 -6.09 1.41
C TYR A 102 6.73 -5.01 2.40
N ALA A 103 8.01 -4.96 2.76
CA ALA A 103 8.56 -3.93 3.62
C ALA A 103 8.42 -2.52 3.02
N ALA A 104 8.73 -2.36 1.72
CA ALA A 104 8.57 -1.10 1.01
C ALA A 104 7.10 -0.64 0.97
N MET A 105 6.17 -1.55 0.67
CA MET A 105 4.74 -1.24 0.66
C MET A 105 4.21 -0.90 2.05
N THR A 106 4.73 -1.55 3.09
CA THR A 106 4.37 -1.25 4.49
C THR A 106 4.84 0.14 4.89
N SER A 107 6.08 0.51 4.56
CA SER A 107 6.59 1.86 4.81
C SER A 107 5.71 2.90 4.13
N LYS A 108 5.41 2.71 2.83
CA LYS A 108 4.56 3.61 2.06
C LYS A 108 3.15 3.71 2.66
N ALA A 109 2.56 2.60 3.11
CA ALA A 109 1.24 2.59 3.75
C ALA A 109 1.23 3.36 5.06
N ASN A 110 2.29 3.22 5.86
CA ASN A 110 2.44 3.94 7.12
C ASN A 110 2.60 5.45 6.88
N ASP A 111 3.42 5.85 5.91
CA ASP A 111 3.63 7.25 5.55
C ASP A 111 2.31 7.90 5.10
N GLU A 112 1.55 7.21 4.25
CA GLU A 112 0.24 7.67 3.77
C GLU A 112 -0.81 7.73 4.90
N GLN A 113 -0.79 6.77 5.83
CA GLN A 113 -1.64 6.82 7.03
C GLN A 113 -1.28 7.99 7.94
N ALA A 114 0.01 8.19 8.20
CA ALA A 114 0.49 9.30 9.03
C ALA A 114 0.07 10.63 8.39
N GLU A 115 0.27 10.80 7.09
CA GLU A 115 -0.20 11.99 6.37
C GLU A 115 -1.73 12.19 6.49
N HIS A 116 -2.52 11.13 6.35
CA HIS A 116 -3.97 11.19 6.45
C HIS A 116 -4.49 11.60 7.85
N PHE A 117 -3.85 11.12 8.91
CA PHE A 117 -4.34 11.27 10.29
C PHE A 117 -3.61 12.32 11.12
N GLU A 118 -2.35 12.64 10.82
CA GLU A 118 -1.55 13.62 11.58
C GLU A 118 -1.57 15.04 10.99
N ARG A 119 -1.90 15.19 9.69
CA ARG A 119 -2.07 16.53 9.05
C ARG A 119 -3.51 17.05 9.05
N LYS A 120 -4.44 16.37 9.72
CA LYS A 120 -5.79 16.88 10.01
C LYS A 120 -5.83 17.62 11.34
#